data_AF-A0A8C3W485-F1
#
_entry.id   AF-A0A8C3W485-F1
#
_cell.length_a   1.000
_cell.length_b   1.000
_cell.length_c   1.000
_cell.angle_alpha   90.00
_cell.angle_beta   90.00
_cell.angle_gamma   90.00
#
_symmetry.space_group_name_H-M   'P 1'
#
loop_
_entity.id
_entity.type
_entity.pdbx_description
1 polymer ?
#
loop_
_entity_poly.entity_id
_entity_poly.type
_entity_poly.pdbx_seq_one_letter_code
_entity_poly.pdbx_strand_id
1 'polypeptide(L)'
;MAQDLVALSSDYRFWMQKLSVWNQASTLETQQDTCLHLPRFQEFLRRMYEALKEMDSSTVTERFPTIGQLLAKICWNPFILAYDESQKILIWCLCCLINKDPQNSGESKLNSWTRTEASGLPRSAEQSD
;
A
#
# COMPACT_ATOMS: atom_id res chain seq x y z
N MET A 1 8.02 20.91 5.66
CA MET A 1 6.87 20.42 6.47
C MET A 1 5.54 20.44 5.70
N ALA A 2 4.99 21.56 5.23
CA ALA A 2 3.70 21.52 4.50
C ALA A 2 3.81 21.09 3.02
N GLN A 3 4.83 21.59 2.29
CA GLN A 3 5.03 21.28 0.87
C GLN A 3 5.42 19.81 0.65
N ASP A 4 6.25 19.25 1.54
CA ASP A 4 6.66 17.84 1.47
C ASP A 4 5.47 16.90 1.60
N LEU A 5 4.48 17.27 2.41
CA LEU A 5 3.27 16.49 2.62
C LEU A 5 2.28 16.59 1.47
N VAL A 6 2.18 17.76 0.82
CA VAL A 6 1.37 17.92 -0.40
C VAL A 6 1.96 17.08 -1.53
N ALA A 7 3.27 17.16 -1.74
CA ALA A 7 3.98 16.32 -2.69
C ALA A 7 3.79 14.83 -2.38
N LEU A 8 3.84 14.44 -1.11
CA LEU A 8 3.63 13.06 -0.68
C LEU A 8 2.21 12.55 -0.97
N SER A 9 1.19 13.40 -0.84
CA SER A 9 -0.20 13.05 -1.18
C SER A 9 -0.41 12.85 -2.69
N SER A 10 0.24 13.68 -3.52
CA SER A 10 0.26 13.50 -4.98
C SER A 10 0.99 12.22 -5.37
N ASP A 11 2.18 11.99 -4.82
CA ASP A 11 2.95 10.76 -5.05
C ASP A 11 2.16 9.52 -4.59
N TYR A 12 1.46 9.59 -3.46
CA TYR A 12 0.60 8.52 -2.95
C TYR A 12 -0.46 8.10 -3.96
N ARG A 13 -1.18 9.06 -4.56
CA ARG A 13 -2.19 8.78 -5.59
C ARG A 13 -1.57 8.15 -6.84
N PHE A 14 -0.43 8.67 -7.28
CA PHE A 14 0.31 8.13 -8.42
C PHE A 14 0.70 6.67 -8.20
N TRP A 15 1.30 6.35 -7.05
CA TRP A 15 1.75 4.99 -6.75
C TRP A 15 0.62 4.00 -6.53
N MET A 16 -0.50 4.42 -5.95
CA MET A 16 -1.71 3.58 -5.87
C MET A 16 -2.19 3.12 -7.25
N GLN A 17 -2.20 4.03 -8.23
CA GLN A 17 -2.59 3.70 -9.59
C GLN A 17 -1.54 2.81 -10.27
N LYS A 18 -0.25 3.15 -10.12
CA LYS A 18 0.86 2.40 -10.72
C LYS A 18 0.93 0.95 -10.21
N LEU A 19 0.81 0.73 -8.89
CA LEU A 19 0.76 -0.59 -8.27
C LEU A 19 -0.42 -1.44 -8.75
N SER A 20 -1.57 -0.80 -9.06
CA SER A 20 -2.73 -1.53 -9.60
C SER A 20 -2.41 -2.13 -10.98
N VAL A 21 -1.65 -1.43 -11.82
CA VAL A 21 -1.18 -1.94 -13.11
C VAL A 21 -0.15 -3.05 -12.91
N TRP A 22 0.83 -2.84 -12.03
CA TRP A 22 1.90 -3.82 -11.76
C TRP A 22 1.39 -5.14 -11.21
N ASN A 23 0.33 -5.12 -10.39
CA ASN A 23 -0.22 -6.33 -9.79
C ASN A 23 -1.19 -7.09 -10.72
N GLN A 24 -1.70 -6.45 -11.76
CA GLN A 24 -2.64 -7.07 -12.71
C GLN A 24 -1.93 -7.69 -13.93
N ALA A 25 -0.86 -7.06 -14.41
CA ALA A 25 -0.12 -7.52 -15.57
C ALA A 25 1.18 -8.19 -15.14
N SER A 26 1.27 -9.52 -15.29
CA SER A 26 2.49 -10.31 -15.10
C SER A 26 3.35 -10.37 -16.38
N THR A 27 3.37 -9.31 -17.17
CA THR A 27 4.10 -9.25 -18.44
C THR A 27 5.55 -8.79 -18.24
N LEU A 28 6.42 -9.07 -19.22
CA LEU A 28 7.81 -8.60 -19.19
C LEU A 28 7.90 -7.06 -19.14
N GLU A 29 6.95 -6.38 -19.79
CA GLU A 29 6.86 -4.92 -19.81
C GLU A 29 6.62 -4.35 -18.40
N THR A 30 5.68 -4.91 -17.63
CA THR A 30 5.47 -4.48 -16.23
C THR A 30 6.66 -4.79 -15.34
N GLN A 31 7.40 -5.87 -15.59
CA GLN A 31 8.64 -6.16 -14.84
C GLN A 31 9.70 -5.10 -15.10
N GLN A 32 9.93 -4.75 -16.36
CA GLN A 32 10.90 -3.71 -16.74
C GLN A 32 10.51 -2.34 -16.19
N ASP A 33 9.22 -1.99 -16.29
CA ASP A 33 8.69 -0.75 -15.73
C ASP A 33 8.79 -0.71 -14.20
N THR A 34 8.58 -1.83 -13.51
CA THR A 34 8.79 -1.94 -12.06
C THR A 34 10.25 -1.67 -11.70
N CYS A 35 11.20 -2.34 -12.36
CA CYS A 35 12.63 -2.14 -12.12
C CYS A 35 13.08 -0.70 -12.40
N LEU A 36 12.55 -0.06 -13.47
CA LEU A 36 12.85 1.33 -13.82
C LEU A 36 12.39 2.30 -12.73
N HIS A 37 11.21 2.08 -12.16
CA HIS A 37 10.58 2.98 -11.20
C HIS A 37 10.94 2.68 -9.74
N LEU A 38 11.55 1.52 -9.47
CA LEU A 38 11.84 1.05 -8.13
C LEU A 38 12.62 2.05 -7.26
N PRO A 39 13.71 2.71 -7.72
CA PRO A 39 14.44 3.63 -6.85
C PRO A 39 13.57 4.81 -6.38
N ARG A 40 12.75 5.35 -7.29
CA ARG A 40 11.80 6.43 -6.97
C ARG A 40 10.70 5.93 -6.03
N PHE A 41 10.28 4.68 -6.19
CA PHE A 41 9.29 4.06 -5.32
C PHE A 41 9.83 3.86 -3.90
N GLN A 42 11.09 3.41 -3.75
CA GLN A 42 11.76 3.26 -2.47
C GLN A 42 11.87 4.60 -1.72
N GLU A 43 12.21 5.66 -2.43
CA GLU A 43 12.26 7.01 -1.85
C GLU A 43 10.88 7.47 -1.37
N PHE A 44 9.84 7.21 -2.15
CA PHE A 44 8.47 7.44 -1.72
C PHE A 44 8.12 6.64 -0.46
N LEU A 45 8.46 5.35 -0.40
CA LEU A 45 8.21 4.53 0.79
C LEU A 45 8.94 5.05 2.03
N ARG A 46 10.18 5.54 1.87
CA ARG A 46 10.95 6.16 2.95
C ARG A 46 10.24 7.40 3.48
N ARG A 47 9.82 8.31 2.58
CA ARG A 47 9.06 9.51 2.95
C ARG A 47 7.71 9.19 3.59
N MET A 48 7.04 8.13 3.13
CA MET A 48 5.82 7.63 3.76
C MET A 48 6.10 7.13 5.17
N TYR A 49 7.15 6.34 5.39
CA TYR A 49 7.54 5.89 6.73
C TYR A 49 7.80 7.07 7.67
N GLU A 50 8.56 8.07 7.23
CA GLU A 50 8.84 9.27 8.02
C GLU A 50 7.55 10.03 8.38
N ALA A 51 6.65 10.22 7.41
CA ALA A 51 5.36 10.84 7.66
C ALA A 51 4.50 10.02 8.64
N LEU A 52 4.44 8.70 8.47
CA LEU A 52 3.71 7.82 9.38
C LEU A 52 4.28 7.89 10.79
N LYS A 53 5.61 7.89 10.94
CA LYS A 53 6.26 7.95 12.25
C LYS A 53 5.80 9.18 13.06
N GLU A 54 5.78 10.35 12.43
CA GLU A 54 5.46 11.63 13.08
C GLU A 54 3.94 11.88 13.27
N MET A 55 3.10 11.40 12.35
CA MET A 55 1.64 11.66 12.41
C MET A 55 0.91 10.79 13.44
N ASP A 56 -0.12 11.34 14.09
CA ASP A 56 -1.05 10.53 14.89
C ASP A 56 -2.03 9.73 14.00
N SER A 57 -2.71 8.73 14.59
CA SER A 57 -3.61 7.83 13.87
C SER A 57 -4.72 8.56 13.11
N SER A 58 -5.30 9.62 13.69
CA SER A 58 -6.40 10.36 13.08
C SER A 58 -5.95 11.12 11.83
N THR A 59 -4.80 11.79 11.92
CA THR A 59 -4.17 12.49 10.78
C THR A 59 -3.79 11.54 9.65
N VAL A 60 -3.28 10.35 9.98
CA VAL A 60 -2.96 9.33 8.97
C VAL A 60 -4.23 8.90 8.22
N THR A 61 -5.33 8.62 8.93
CA THR A 61 -6.58 8.21 8.29
C THR A 61 -7.22 9.30 7.42
N GLU A 62 -7.06 10.57 7.79
CA GLU A 62 -7.56 11.71 7.00
C GLU A 62 -6.75 11.90 5.71
N ARG A 63 -5.41 11.85 5.79
CA ARG A 63 -4.53 12.10 4.65
C ARG A 63 -4.33 10.90 3.74
N PHE A 64 -4.29 9.70 4.32
CA PHE A 64 -4.01 8.44 3.62
C PHE A 64 -5.07 7.38 3.98
N PRO A 65 -6.34 7.60 3.62
CA PRO A 65 -7.44 6.74 4.06
C PRO A 65 -7.31 5.27 3.60
N THR A 66 -6.58 5.04 2.50
CA THR A 66 -6.36 3.71 1.91
C THR A 66 -4.95 3.19 2.14
N ILE A 67 -4.21 3.70 3.13
CA ILE A 67 -2.81 3.33 3.38
C ILE A 67 -2.60 1.83 3.53
N GLY A 68 -3.52 1.13 4.20
CA GLY A 68 -3.44 -0.32 4.31
C GLY A 68 -3.60 -1.06 2.97
N GLN A 69 -4.41 -0.53 2.04
CA GLN A 69 -4.52 -1.10 0.70
C GLN A 69 -3.24 -0.88 -0.10
N LEU A 70 -2.60 0.30 0.03
CA LEU A 70 -1.29 0.55 -0.57
C LEU A 70 -0.28 -0.49 -0.08
N LEU A 71 -0.12 -0.63 1.25
CA LEU A 71 0.83 -1.57 1.84
C LEU A 71 0.52 -3.02 1.47
N ALA A 72 -0.76 -3.40 1.45
CA ALA A 72 -1.17 -4.71 0.97
C ALA A 72 -0.72 -4.92 -0.48
N LYS A 73 -1.06 -4.02 -1.41
CA LYS A 73 -0.66 -4.14 -2.83
C LYS A 73 0.84 -4.29 -3.01
N ILE A 74 1.65 -3.65 -2.17
CA ILE A 74 3.11 -3.84 -2.18
C ILE A 74 3.49 -5.26 -1.76
N CYS A 75 2.89 -5.80 -0.69
CA CYS A 75 3.11 -7.18 -0.26
C CYS A 75 2.74 -8.22 -1.33
N TRP A 76 1.82 -7.90 -2.24
CA TRP A 76 1.43 -8.78 -3.34
C TRP A 76 2.37 -8.68 -4.57
N ASN A 77 3.37 -7.80 -4.55
CA ASN A 77 4.28 -7.61 -5.67
C ASN A 77 5.66 -8.26 -5.40
N PRO A 78 5.96 -9.45 -5.98
CA PRO A 78 7.21 -10.16 -5.72
C PRO A 78 8.44 -9.39 -6.22
N PHE A 79 8.30 -8.56 -7.25
CA PHE A 79 9.40 -7.77 -7.78
C PHE A 79 9.82 -6.67 -6.81
N ILE A 80 8.88 -6.03 -6.13
CA ILE A 80 9.21 -5.05 -5.09
C ILE A 80 9.80 -5.74 -3.87
N LEU A 81 9.21 -6.87 -3.46
CA LEU A 81 9.68 -7.66 -2.32
C LEU A 81 11.04 -8.30 -2.57
N ALA A 82 11.50 -8.49 -3.80
CA ALA A 82 12.84 -9.02 -4.06
C ALA A 82 13.98 -8.13 -3.52
N TYR A 83 13.69 -6.86 -3.18
CA TYR A 83 14.66 -5.90 -2.69
C TYR A 83 14.57 -5.71 -1.18
N ASP A 84 15.69 -5.92 -0.49
CA ASP A 84 15.77 -5.92 0.98
C ASP A 84 15.37 -4.58 1.60
N GLU A 85 15.82 -3.46 1.01
CA GLU A 85 15.46 -2.13 1.49
C GLU A 85 13.95 -1.86 1.39
N SER A 86 13.30 -2.31 0.31
CA SER A 86 11.85 -2.19 0.16
C SER A 86 11.11 -2.96 1.26
N GLN A 87 11.56 -4.18 1.56
CA GLN A 87 10.98 -5.00 2.62
C GLN A 87 11.15 -4.33 4.00
N LYS A 88 12.36 -3.83 4.32
CA LYS A 88 12.64 -3.17 5.61
C LYS A 88 11.72 -1.97 5.83
N ILE A 89 11.63 -1.08 4.84
CA ILE A 89 10.78 0.11 4.94
C ILE A 89 9.30 -0.27 5.04
N LEU A 90 8.86 -1.27 4.28
CA LEU A 90 7.49 -1.79 4.35
C LEU A 90 7.14 -2.33 5.75
N ILE A 91 8.03 -3.12 6.35
CA ILE A 91 7.87 -3.62 7.72
C ILE A 91 7.77 -2.45 8.70
N TRP A 92 8.63 -1.43 8.57
CA TRP A 92 8.56 -0.24 9.43
C TRP A 92 7.23 0.53 9.29
N CYS A 93 6.73 0.72 8.07
CA CYS A 93 5.42 1.32 7.84
C CYS A 93 4.31 0.53 8.53
N LEU A 94 4.31 -0.80 8.38
CA LEU A 94 3.33 -1.68 9.02
C LEU A 94 3.40 -1.59 10.55
N CYS A 95 4.60 -1.62 11.13
CA CYS A 95 4.80 -1.45 12.58
C CYS A 95 4.28 -0.09 13.06
N CYS A 96 4.52 0.99 12.33
CA CYS A 96 3.99 2.32 12.69
C CYS A 96 2.47 2.33 12.75
N LEU A 97 1.78 1.65 11.82
CA LEU A 97 0.32 1.59 11.81
C LEU A 97 -0.23 0.71 12.93
N ILE A 98 0.36 -0.46 13.15
CA ILE A 98 -0.08 -1.38 14.21
C ILE A 98 0.08 -0.75 15.60
N ASN A 99 1.21 -0.07 15.84
CA ASN A 99 1.50 0.54 17.15
C ASN A 99 0.67 1.80 17.43
N LYS A 100 0.11 2.46 16.41
CA LYS A 100 -0.69 3.69 16.56
C LYS A 100 -2.16 3.45 16.87
N ASP A 101 -2.67 2.25 16.65
CA ASP A 101 -4.05 1.88 16.95
C ASP A 101 -4.09 0.55 17.73
N PRO A 102 -3.59 0.51 18.99
CA PRO A 102 -3.64 -0.70 19.81
C PRO A 102 -5.07 -1.06 20.27
N GLN A 103 -6.01 -0.12 20.22
CA GLN A 103 -7.38 -0.28 20.75
C GLN A 103 -8.40 -0.79 19.73
N ASN A 104 -8.11 -0.71 18.43
CA ASN A 104 -8.93 -1.33 17.39
C ASN A 104 -8.13 -2.47 16.78
N SER A 105 -8.34 -3.69 17.30
CA SER A 105 -7.60 -4.91 16.97
C SER A 105 -7.04 -4.88 15.55
N GLY A 106 -5.70 -4.81 15.44
CA GLY A 106 -5.01 -4.67 14.16
C GLY A 106 -5.42 -5.71 13.11
N GLU A 107 -5.99 -6.84 13.56
CA GLU A 107 -6.61 -7.86 12.71
C GLU A 107 -7.94 -7.40 12.07
N SER A 108 -8.82 -6.69 12.78
CA SER A 108 -10.18 -6.38 12.29
C SER A 108 -10.21 -5.28 11.22
N LYS A 109 -9.30 -4.31 11.29
CA LYS A 109 -9.18 -3.22 10.30
C LYS A 109 -8.34 -3.63 9.09
N LEU A 110 -7.28 -4.41 9.30
CA LEU A 110 -6.52 -4.98 8.19
C LEU A 110 -7.38 -5.99 7.42
N ASN A 111 -8.11 -6.88 8.11
CA ASN A 111 -9.04 -7.82 7.48
C ASN A 111 -10.20 -7.12 6.74
N SER A 112 -10.69 -5.97 7.20
CA SER A 112 -11.71 -5.23 6.45
C SER A 112 -11.12 -4.58 5.18
N TRP A 113 -9.88 -4.08 5.26
CA TRP A 113 -9.17 -3.52 4.11
C TRP A 113 -8.78 -4.59 3.07
N THR A 114 -8.42 -5.80 3.50
CA THR A 114 -8.17 -6.94 2.59
C THR A 114 -9.49 -7.50 2.02
N ARG A 115 -10.58 -7.50 2.80
CA ARG A 115 -11.88 -8.05 2.38
C ARG A 115 -12.61 -7.18 1.35
N THR A 116 -12.33 -5.88 1.29
CA THR A 116 -13.02 -4.98 0.33
C THR A 116 -12.63 -5.29 -1.13
N GLU A 117 -11.47 -5.92 -1.38
CA GLU A 117 -11.11 -6.40 -2.73
C GLU A 117 -11.72 -7.77 -3.09
N ALA A 118 -12.17 -8.56 -2.11
CA ALA A 118 -12.74 -9.89 -2.36
C ALA A 118 -14.24 -9.88 -2.71
N SER A 119 -14.95 -8.78 -2.47
CA SER A 119 -16.39 -8.66 -2.73
C SER A 119 -16.76 -8.25 -4.16
N GLY A 120 -15.78 -8.16 -5.07
CA GLY A 120 -15.96 -7.76 -6.48
C GLY A 120 -16.01 -8.90 -7.51
N LEU A 121 -16.00 -10.18 -7.11
CA LEU A 121 -16.21 -11.28 -8.05
C LEU A 121 -17.72 -11.58 -8.19
N PRO A 122 -18.28 -11.63 -9.41
CA PRO A 122 -19.62 -12.17 -9.60
C PRO A 122 -19.60 -13.64 -9.18
N ARG A 123 -20.40 -13.98 -8.17
CA ARG A 123 -20.77 -15.37 -7.89
C ARG A 123 -21.40 -15.90 -9.17
N SER A 124 -20.67 -16.74 -9.89
CA SER A 124 -21.18 -17.51 -11.01
C SER A 124 -22.48 -18.18 -10.60
N ALA A 125 -23.44 -18.13 -11.51
CA ALA A 125 -24.75 -18.71 -11.39
C ALA A 125 -24.67 -20.19 -10.96
N GLU A 126 -25.10 -20.46 -9.74
CA GLU A 126 -25.68 -21.74 -9.37
C GLU A 126 -27.11 -21.44 -8.94
N GLN A 127 -28.04 -21.58 -9.88
CA GLN A 127 -29.41 -21.89 -9.55
C GLN A 127 -29.88 -23.00 -10.50
N SER A 128 -30.02 -24.15 -9.87
CA SER A 128 -30.48 -25.45 -10.33
C SER A 128 -31.98 -25.49 -10.65
N ASP A 129 -32.30 -26.44 -11.54
CA ASP A 129 -33.61 -27.00 -11.95
C ASP A 129 -34.58 -26.14 -12.76
#